data_AF-A0A9E1RRF8-F1
#
_entry.id   AF-A0A9E1RRF8-F1
#
_cell.length_a   1.000
_cell.length_b   1.000
_cell.length_c   1.000
_cell.angle_alpha   90.00
_cell.angle_beta   90.00
_cell.angle_gamma   90.00
#
_symmetry.space_group_name_H-M   'P 1'
#
loop_
_entity.id
_entity.type
_entity.pdbx_description
1 polymer ?
#
loop_
_entity_poly.entity_id
_entity_poly.type
_entity_poly.pdbx_seq_one_letter_code
_entity_poly.pdbx_strand_id
1 'polypeptide(L)'
;MTTTDHAAEQISIEDFQVEAASWLKENAKPKVAEDGPAPEWGEGDFSVSIFHNLEHEQEQNLLDEIASWIQTKSEKGYNAITWPVEHGGRGLSQQHARAYSRLERDYDVPGRHEAISVTMGLMAPTINLFGT
;
A
#
# COMPACT_ATOMS: atom_id res chain seq x y z
N MET A 1 -10.05 -28.66 8.86
CA MET A 1 -9.42 -27.36 9.17
C MET A 1 -10.55 -26.40 9.45
N THR A 2 -10.83 -26.20 10.73
CA THR A 2 -11.95 -25.40 11.23
C THR A 2 -11.76 -23.96 10.80
N THR A 3 -12.57 -23.51 9.85
CA THR A 3 -12.78 -22.09 9.57
C THR A 3 -13.35 -21.48 10.84
N THR A 4 -12.49 -20.94 11.69
CA THR A 4 -12.91 -20.13 12.82
C THR A 4 -13.63 -18.94 12.24
N ASP A 5 -14.95 -18.94 12.38
CA ASP A 5 -15.83 -17.83 12.06
C ASP A 5 -15.43 -16.63 12.92
N HIS A 6 -14.57 -15.75 12.38
CA HIS A 6 -14.20 -14.46 12.99
C HIS A 6 -15.21 -13.37 12.65
N ALA A 7 -16.46 -13.71 12.31
CA ALA A 7 -17.52 -12.75 12.05
C ALA A 7 -17.97 -11.94 13.29
N ALA A 8 -17.46 -12.27 14.49
CA ALA A 8 -17.76 -11.51 15.71
C ALA A 8 -16.90 -10.22 15.79
N GLU A 9 -17.53 -9.10 15.41
CA GLU A 9 -17.09 -7.70 15.60
C GLU A 9 -15.82 -7.26 14.83
N GLN A 10 -15.79 -7.47 13.52
CA GLN A 10 -14.90 -6.65 12.68
C GLN A 10 -15.41 -5.21 12.62
N ILE A 11 -14.49 -4.24 12.73
CA ILE A 11 -14.77 -2.83 12.50
C ILE A 11 -15.56 -2.64 11.20
N SER A 12 -16.54 -1.72 11.20
CA SER A 12 -17.27 -1.39 9.98
C SER A 12 -16.32 -0.75 8.95
N ILE A 13 -16.71 -0.78 7.67
CA ILE A 13 -15.89 -0.13 6.62
C ILE A 13 -15.81 1.38 6.89
N GLU A 14 -16.92 1.97 7.34
CA GLU A 14 -17.05 3.39 7.65
C GLU A 14 -16.14 3.79 8.82
N ASP A 15 -16.18 3.05 9.93
CA ASP A 15 -15.33 3.33 11.09
C ASP A 15 -13.85 3.12 10.75
N PHE A 16 -13.53 2.09 9.97
CA PHE A 16 -12.17 1.86 9.48
C PHE A 16 -11.68 3.00 8.58
N GLN A 17 -12.54 3.56 7.73
CA GLN A 17 -12.18 4.72 6.91
C GLN A 17 -11.87 5.94 7.77
N VAL A 18 -12.65 6.19 8.83
CA VAL A 18 -12.40 7.30 9.75
C VAL A 18 -11.06 7.12 10.48
N GLU A 19 -10.78 5.91 10.97
CA GLU A 19 -9.51 5.56 11.62
C GLU A 19 -8.33 5.72 10.65
N ALA A 20 -8.41 5.13 9.46
CA ALA A 20 -7.36 5.17 8.45
C ALA A 20 -7.11 6.58 7.93
N ALA A 21 -8.16 7.38 7.71
CA ALA A 21 -8.02 8.76 7.26
C ALA A 21 -7.32 9.63 8.32
N SER A 22 -7.66 9.43 9.61
CA SER A 22 -7.01 10.14 10.71
C SER A 22 -5.53 9.78 10.78
N TRP A 23 -5.20 8.48 10.68
CA TRP A 23 -3.82 8.03 10.67
C TRP A 23 -3.03 8.54 9.47
N LEU A 24 -3.58 8.49 8.26
CA LEU A 24 -2.91 9.02 7.06
C LEU A 24 -2.63 10.52 7.18
N LYS A 25 -3.57 11.29 7.73
CA LYS A 25 -3.39 12.74 7.97
C LYS A 25 -2.22 13.05 8.90
N GLU A 26 -1.96 12.17 9.87
CA GLU A 26 -0.86 12.33 10.83
C GLU A 26 0.49 11.83 10.28
N ASN A 27 0.48 10.85 9.37
CA ASN A 27 1.67 10.12 8.96
C ASN A 27 2.10 10.35 7.50
N ALA A 28 1.27 10.98 6.67
CA ALA A 28 1.57 11.26 5.28
C ALA A 28 1.23 12.71 4.91
N LYS A 29 1.95 13.25 3.92
CA LYS A 29 1.69 14.59 3.39
C LYS A 29 0.51 14.51 2.41
N PRO A 30 -0.52 15.36 2.52
CA PRO A 30 -1.55 15.44 1.49
C PRO A 30 -0.93 15.79 0.14
N LYS A 31 -1.42 15.18 -0.95
CA LYS A 31 -1.06 15.63 -2.29
C LYS A 31 -1.56 17.05 -2.48
N VAL A 32 -0.65 17.94 -2.79
CA VAL A 32 -0.99 19.28 -3.24
C VAL A 32 -1.24 19.20 -4.74
N ALA A 33 -2.32 19.82 -5.22
CA ALA A 33 -2.48 19.99 -6.66
C ALA A 33 -1.27 20.79 -7.18
N GLU A 34 -0.64 20.34 -8.26
CA GLU A 34 0.46 21.10 -8.86
C GLU A 34 -0.06 22.49 -9.25
N ASP A 35 0.60 23.54 -8.74
CA ASP A 35 0.33 24.91 -9.15
C ASP A 35 0.88 25.11 -10.57
N GLY A 36 0.02 24.92 -11.57
CA GLY A 36 0.41 25.06 -12.97
C GLY A 36 -0.74 24.82 -13.96
N PRO A 37 -0.58 25.22 -15.23
CA PRO A 37 -1.51 24.79 -16.27
C PRO A 37 -1.53 23.27 -16.34
N ALA A 38 -2.70 22.69 -16.58
CA ALA A 38 -2.82 21.25 -16.78
C ALA A 38 -1.87 20.80 -17.91
N PRO A 39 -1.26 19.60 -17.81
CA PRO A 39 -0.39 19.08 -18.86
C PRO A 39 -1.11 19.12 -20.22
N GLU A 40 -0.44 19.62 -21.26
CA GLU A 40 -1.00 19.59 -22.61
C GLU A 40 -1.07 18.15 -23.11
N TRP A 41 -2.22 17.77 -23.67
CA TRP A 41 -2.42 16.41 -24.17
C TRP A 41 -1.45 16.14 -25.32
N GLY A 42 -0.63 15.10 -25.19
CA GLY A 42 0.39 14.73 -26.18
C GLY A 42 1.77 15.33 -25.93
N GLU A 43 1.96 16.10 -24.86
CA GLU A 43 3.26 16.58 -24.40
C GLU A 43 3.79 15.77 -23.21
N GLY A 44 5.10 15.51 -23.17
CA GLY A 44 5.78 14.75 -22.12
C GLY A 44 6.50 13.50 -22.62
N ASP A 45 7.18 12.80 -21.72
CA ASP A 45 7.82 11.52 -22.03
C ASP A 45 6.75 10.43 -22.19
N PHE A 46 6.70 9.80 -23.37
CA PHE A 46 5.76 8.72 -23.65
C PHE A 46 6.43 7.37 -23.35
N SER A 47 6.21 6.88 -22.14
CA SER A 47 6.70 5.57 -21.71
C SER A 47 5.54 4.60 -21.46
N VAL A 48 5.66 3.40 -22.02
CA VAL A 48 4.75 2.25 -21.77
C VAL A 48 5.46 1.15 -20.97
N SER A 49 6.61 1.46 -20.38
CA SER A 49 7.40 0.51 -19.61
C SER A 49 6.66 0.07 -18.35
N ILE A 50 6.59 -1.25 -18.15
CA ILE A 50 5.97 -1.85 -16.96
C ILE A 50 7.00 -1.96 -15.81
N PHE A 51 8.27 -2.09 -16.17
CA PHE A 51 9.40 -2.17 -15.25
C PHE A 51 10.18 -0.87 -15.26
N HIS A 52 10.69 -0.49 -14.10
CA HIS A 52 11.53 0.68 -13.98
C HIS A 52 12.88 0.40 -14.65
N ASN A 53 13.38 1.36 -15.41
CA ASN A 53 14.73 1.36 -15.96
C ASN A 53 15.48 2.56 -15.40
N LEU A 54 15.71 2.52 -14.09
CA LEU A 54 16.34 3.59 -13.33
C LEU A 54 17.83 3.32 -13.18
N GLU A 55 18.62 4.38 -13.00
CA GLU A 55 20.00 4.23 -12.55
C GLU A 55 20.03 3.66 -11.13
N HIS A 56 21.10 2.96 -10.78
CA HIS A 56 21.20 2.23 -9.51
C HIS A 56 20.91 3.10 -8.28
N GLU A 57 21.44 4.32 -8.22
CA GLU A 57 21.21 5.23 -7.09
C GLU A 57 19.75 5.69 -7.02
N GLN A 58 19.11 5.91 -8.17
CA GLN A 58 17.70 6.32 -8.23
C GLN A 58 16.77 5.16 -7.82
N GLU A 59 17.07 3.95 -8.28
CA GLU A 59 16.34 2.74 -7.88
C GLU A 59 16.48 2.48 -6.38
N GLN A 60 17.71 2.59 -5.84
CA GLN A 60 17.97 2.40 -4.42
C GLN A 60 17.20 3.41 -3.56
N ASN A 61 17.24 4.70 -3.92
CA ASN A 61 16.49 5.74 -3.20
C ASN A 61 14.98 5.46 -3.21
N LEU A 62 14.41 5.08 -4.36
CA LEU A 62 12.99 4.73 -4.47
C LEU A 62 12.63 3.52 -3.60
N LEU A 63 13.47 2.48 -3.60
CA LEU A 63 13.29 1.30 -2.77
C LEU A 63 13.32 1.63 -1.28
N ASP A 64 14.25 2.49 -0.85
CA ASP A 64 14.38 2.92 0.55
C ASP A 64 13.18 3.74 1.01
N GLU A 65 12.68 4.65 0.16
CA GLU A 65 11.44 5.39 0.42
C GLU A 65 10.24 4.46 0.58
N ILE A 66 10.07 3.51 -0.35
CA ILE A 66 8.97 2.53 -0.29
C ILE A 66 9.09 1.66 0.96
N ALA A 67 10.29 1.17 1.28
CA ALA A 67 10.54 0.34 2.46
C ALA A 67 10.21 1.10 3.75
N SER A 68 10.64 2.36 3.86
CA SER A 68 10.32 3.23 4.98
C SER A 68 8.81 3.40 5.14
N TRP A 69 8.08 3.67 4.05
CA TRP A 69 6.63 3.82 4.11
C TRP A 69 5.91 2.51 4.49
N ILE A 70 6.36 1.37 3.97
CA ILE A 70 5.82 0.06 4.34
C ILE A 70 6.05 -0.20 5.83
N GLN A 71 7.22 0.16 6.36
CA GLN A 71 7.54 0.02 7.77
C GLN A 71 6.63 0.91 8.64
N THR A 72 6.41 2.17 8.28
CA THR A 72 5.47 3.04 8.99
C THR A 72 4.05 2.45 8.99
N LYS A 73 3.60 1.92 7.85
CA LYS A 73 2.29 1.26 7.76
C LYS A 73 2.19 -0.03 8.59
N SER A 74 3.28 -0.77 8.74
CA SER A 74 3.27 -2.06 9.44
C SER A 74 3.03 -1.92 10.95
N GLU A 75 3.37 -0.78 11.54
CA GLU A 75 3.05 -0.45 12.94
C GLU A 75 1.54 -0.48 13.24
N LYS A 76 0.70 -0.29 12.22
CA LYS A 76 -0.77 -0.37 12.29
C LYS A 76 -1.37 -1.50 11.43
N GLY A 77 -0.53 -2.34 10.82
CA GLY A 77 -0.95 -3.40 9.90
C GLY A 77 -1.56 -2.92 8.58
N TYR A 78 -1.39 -1.64 8.21
CA TYR A 78 -1.95 -1.10 6.96
C TYR A 78 -1.24 -1.61 5.69
N ASN A 79 -0.02 -2.12 5.82
CA ASN A 79 0.70 -2.77 4.73
C ASN A 79 0.10 -4.15 4.37
N ALA A 80 -0.65 -4.78 5.27
CA ALA A 80 -1.14 -6.15 5.15
C ALA A 80 -2.56 -6.31 5.72
N ILE A 81 -3.48 -5.39 5.38
CA ILE A 81 -4.82 -5.27 5.97
C ILE A 81 -5.58 -6.60 6.02
N THR A 82 -5.47 -7.43 4.97
CA THR A 82 -6.22 -8.70 4.86
C THR A 82 -5.47 -9.92 5.37
N TRP A 83 -4.23 -9.77 5.81
CA TRP A 83 -3.46 -10.89 6.34
C TRP A 83 -3.87 -11.17 7.78
N PRO A 84 -3.72 -12.41 8.26
CA PRO A 84 -3.94 -12.74 9.67
C PRO A 84 -3.10 -11.87 10.61
N VAL A 85 -3.60 -11.65 11.82
CA VAL A 85 -2.95 -10.77 12.81
C VAL A 85 -1.62 -11.37 13.28
N GLU A 86 -1.52 -12.69 13.38
CA GLU A 86 -0.29 -13.42 13.69
C GLU A 86 0.83 -13.23 12.65
N HIS A 87 0.50 -12.72 11.46
CA HIS A 87 1.45 -12.38 10.40
C HIS A 87 1.63 -10.86 10.25
N GLY A 88 1.20 -10.08 11.24
CA GLY A 88 1.32 -8.62 11.25
C GLY A 88 0.25 -7.90 10.43
N GLY A 89 -0.79 -8.60 9.96
CA GLY A 89 -1.93 -8.00 9.30
C GLY A 89 -3.02 -7.53 10.27
N ARG A 90 -4.15 -7.08 9.71
CA ARG A 90 -5.33 -6.69 10.50
C ARG A 90 -6.46 -7.73 10.47
N GLY A 91 -6.33 -8.79 9.69
CA GLY A 91 -7.36 -9.82 9.51
C GLY A 91 -8.67 -9.30 8.89
N LEU A 92 -8.64 -8.12 8.25
CA LEU A 92 -9.84 -7.47 7.74
C LEU A 92 -10.18 -7.90 6.31
N SER A 93 -11.41 -7.62 5.88
CA SER A 93 -11.86 -7.97 4.53
C SER A 93 -11.14 -7.19 3.40
N GLN A 94 -11.22 -7.71 2.18
CA GLN A 94 -10.75 -7.02 0.96
C GLN A 94 -11.42 -5.65 0.72
N GLN A 95 -12.63 -5.44 1.27
CA GLN A 95 -13.32 -4.16 1.15
C GLN A 95 -12.62 -3.08 1.98
N HIS A 96 -12.09 -3.43 3.16
CA HIS A 96 -11.26 -2.53 3.98
C HIS A 96 -9.96 -2.18 3.27
N ALA A 97 -9.27 -3.16 2.67
CA ALA A 97 -8.05 -2.91 1.91
C ALA A 97 -8.31 -1.92 0.74
N ARG A 98 -9.41 -2.12 0.00
CA ARG A 98 -9.82 -1.18 -1.06
C ARG A 98 -10.17 0.21 -0.53
N ALA A 99 -10.79 0.29 0.65
CA ALA A 99 -11.12 1.57 1.28
C ALA A 99 -9.85 2.33 1.66
N TYR A 100 -8.87 1.67 2.27
CA TYR A 100 -7.56 2.25 2.57
C TYR A 100 -6.84 2.72 1.29
N SER A 101 -6.77 1.87 0.26
CA SER A 101 -6.12 2.22 -1.01
C SER A 101 -6.80 3.38 -1.75
N ARG A 102 -8.06 3.71 -1.44
CA ARG A 102 -8.70 4.92 -1.98
C ARG A 102 -8.24 6.16 -1.22
N LEU A 103 -8.19 6.09 0.10
CA LEU A 103 -7.73 7.20 0.95
C LEU A 103 -6.24 7.53 0.69
N GLU A 104 -5.38 6.52 0.60
CA GLU A 104 -3.94 6.69 0.40
C GLU A 104 -3.61 7.42 -0.93
N ARG A 105 -4.50 7.38 -1.94
CA ARG A 105 -4.27 8.07 -3.22
C ARG A 105 -4.19 9.59 -3.09
N ASP A 106 -4.84 10.15 -2.07
CA ASP A 106 -4.88 11.59 -1.80
C ASP A 106 -3.62 12.07 -1.05
N TYR A 107 -2.67 11.18 -0.75
CA TYR A 107 -1.43 11.47 -0.05
C TYR A 107 -0.21 11.24 -0.94
N ASP A 108 0.80 12.06 -0.73
CA ASP A 108 2.11 11.98 -1.36
C ASP A 108 2.92 10.88 -0.67
N VAL A 109 2.68 9.65 -1.13
CA VAL A 109 3.37 8.45 -0.66
C VAL A 109 4.28 7.93 -1.77
N PRO A 110 5.35 7.20 -1.42
CA PRO A 110 6.25 6.61 -2.42
C PRO A 110 5.50 5.80 -3.47
N GLY A 111 6.06 5.77 -4.67
CA GLY A 111 5.49 5.06 -5.82
C GLY A 111 5.48 3.53 -5.64
N ARG A 112 5.34 2.82 -6.76
CA ARG A 112 5.41 1.35 -6.79
C ARG A 112 6.73 0.92 -7.39
N HIS A 113 7.24 -0.22 -6.95
CA HIS A 113 8.37 -0.88 -7.57
C HIS A 113 8.08 -2.38 -7.74
N GLU A 114 8.52 -2.94 -8.85
CA GLU A 114 8.34 -4.34 -9.23
C GLU A 114 8.90 -5.30 -8.19
N ALA A 115 10.03 -4.97 -7.57
CA ALA A 115 10.62 -5.77 -6.51
C ALA A 115 9.61 -6.01 -5.37
N ILE A 116 8.97 -4.93 -4.91
CA ILE A 116 7.98 -4.99 -3.83
C ILE A 116 6.70 -5.68 -4.30
N SER A 117 6.24 -5.41 -5.54
CA SER A 117 5.06 -6.06 -6.10
C SER A 117 5.23 -7.56 -6.24
N VAL A 118 6.40 -8.04 -6.68
CA VAL A 118 6.71 -9.47 -6.80
C VAL A 118 6.87 -10.10 -5.41
N THR A 119 7.53 -9.41 -4.47
CA THR A 119 7.64 -9.89 -3.09
C THR A 119 6.26 -10.09 -2.46
N MET A 120 5.37 -9.11 -2.54
CA MET A 120 4.06 -9.17 -1.89
C MET A 120 3.03 -10.01 -2.67
N GLY A 121 3.11 -10.00 -4.01
CA GLY A 121 2.14 -10.66 -4.89
C GLY A 121 2.46 -12.11 -5.24
N LEU A 122 3.72 -12.53 -5.11
CA LEU A 122 4.18 -13.86 -5.50
C LEU A 122 4.93 -14.59 -4.37
N MET A 123 5.96 -13.96 -3.80
CA MET A 123 6.81 -14.63 -2.80
C MET A 123 6.06 -14.84 -1.48
N ALA A 124 5.43 -13.79 -0.94
CA ALA A 124 4.71 -13.86 0.32
C ALA A 124 3.57 -14.91 0.33
N PRO A 125 2.67 -14.98 -0.69
CA PRO A 125 1.67 -16.05 -0.76
C PRO A 125 2.28 -17.46 -0.81
N THR A 126 3.42 -17.60 -1.49
CA THR A 126 4.13 -18.89 -1.58
C THR A 126 4.69 -19.28 -0.21
N ILE A 127 5.31 -18.36 0.52
CA ILE A 127 5.80 -18.58 1.89
C ILE A 127 4.63 -18.89 2.83
N ASN A 128 3.51 -18.19 2.73
CA ASN A 128 2.34 -18.47 3.56
C ASN A 128 1.77 -19.89 3.32
N LEU A 129 1.88 -20.42 2.10
CA LEU A 129 1.35 -21.74 1.76
C LEU A 129 2.34 -22.87 2.07
N PHE A 130 3.64 -22.64 1.90
CA PHE A 130 4.67 -23.70 1.93
C PHE A 130 5.81 -23.47 2.93
N GLY A 131 5.83 -22.31 3.60
CA GLY A 131 6.81 -21.99 4.63
C GLY A 131 6.65 -22.88 5.86
N THR A 132 7.76 -23.11 6.55
CA THR A 132 7.87 -23.95 7.75
C THR A 132 8.00 -23.11 9.01
#